data_AF-A0A840QNX4-F1
#
_entry.id   AF-A0A840QNX4-F1
#
_cell.length_a   1.000
_cell.length_b   1.000
_cell.length_c   1.000
_cell.angle_alpha   90.00
_cell.angle_beta   90.00
_cell.angle_gamma   90.00
#
_symmetry.space_group_name_H-M   'P 1'
#
loop_
_entity.id
_entity.type
_entity.pdbx_description
1 polymer ?
#
loop_
_entity_poly.entity_id
_entity_poly.type
_entity_poly.pdbx_seq_one_letter_code
_entity_poly.pdbx_strand_id
1 'polypeptide(L)'
;MSNDLIITFIILLITTVLFISNKIRSDFVALLSMLALLLTGIITTEEALSGFSNSVVVMIAGLFVVGAGIFRTGLASMAAQLIVKLARGSEARLLFSLMIIVVVLVPVVISMA
;
A
#
# COMPACT_ATOMS: atom_id res chain seq x y z
N MET A 1 5.84 -10.25 33.43
CA MET A 1 5.56 -9.94 32.02
C MET A 1 6.89 -9.54 31.41
N SER A 2 7.28 -10.13 30.28
CA SER A 2 8.60 -9.92 29.68
C SER A 2 8.79 -8.44 29.32
N ASN A 3 9.86 -7.80 29.78
CA ASN A 3 10.11 -6.36 29.52
C ASN A 3 10.06 -6.02 28.02
N ASP A 4 10.46 -6.96 27.17
CA ASP A 4 10.46 -6.83 25.70
C ASP A 4 9.04 -6.59 25.15
N LEU A 5 8.05 -7.21 25.77
CA LEU A 5 6.63 -7.11 25.39
C LEU A 5 6.10 -5.72 25.72
N ILE A 6 6.47 -5.16 26.88
CA ILE A 6 6.10 -3.79 27.28
C ILE A 6 6.73 -2.77 26.33
N ILE A 7 8.02 -2.92 26.01
CA ILE A 7 8.74 -2.00 25.12
C ILE A 7 8.12 -2.03 23.71
N THR A 8 7.79 -3.22 23.19
CA THR A 8 7.13 -3.37 21.89
C THR A 8 5.79 -2.64 21.85
N PHE A 9 4.96 -2.81 22.89
CA PHE A 9 3.67 -2.11 22.99
C PHE A 9 3.81 -0.59 23.05
N ILE A 10 4.82 -0.08 23.78
CA ILE A 10 5.11 1.36 23.83
C ILE A 10 5.50 1.88 22.45
N ILE A 11 6.40 1.18 21.74
CA ILE A 11 6.82 1.58 20.38
C ILE A 11 5.62 1.55 19.42
N LEU A 12 4.79 0.52 19.49
CA LEU A 12 3.59 0.40 18.69
C LEU A 12 2.63 1.57 18.95
N LEU A 13 2.36 1.90 20.22
CA LEU A 13 1.48 2.99 20.59
C LEU A 13 2.00 4.34 20.11
N ILE A 14 3.31 4.60 20.26
CA ILE A 14 3.97 5.80 19.73
C ILE A 14 3.84 5.86 18.21
N THR A 15 4.08 4.75 17.51
CA THR A 15 3.99 4.65 16.04
C THR A 15 2.56 4.92 15.55
N THR A 16 1.55 4.36 16.23
CA THR A 16 0.14 4.61 15.92
C THR A 16 -0.23 6.08 16.12
N VAL A 17 0.18 6.70 17.21
CA VAL A 17 -0.07 8.14 17.46
C VAL A 17 0.60 9.01 16.41
N LEU A 18 1.82 8.65 15.98
CA LEU A 18 2.55 9.34 14.90
C LEU A 18 1.81 9.22 13.56
N PHE A 19 1.28 8.04 13.21
CA PHE A 19 0.46 7.85 12.01
C PHE A 19 -0.81 8.70 12.04
N ILE A 20 -1.54 8.71 13.16
CA ILE A 20 -2.77 9.50 13.29
C ILE A 20 -2.47 11.00 13.25
N SER A 21 -1.37 11.44 13.86
CA SER A 21 -0.98 12.85 13.88
C SER A 21 -0.63 13.40 12.49
N ASN A 22 -0.29 12.52 11.52
CA ASN A 22 0.01 12.81 10.11
C ASN A 22 0.96 14.01 9.87
N LYS A 23 1.75 14.38 10.89
CA LYS A 23 2.66 15.53 10.89
C LYS A 23 3.99 15.19 10.21
N ILE A 24 4.34 13.91 10.23
CA ILE A 24 5.51 13.31 9.60
C ILE A 24 4.99 12.35 8.54
N ARG A 25 5.67 12.27 7.39
CA ARG A 25 5.36 11.30 6.33
C ARG A 25 5.33 9.88 6.91
N SER A 26 4.30 9.12 6.57
CA SER A 26 4.10 7.73 7.01
C SER A 26 5.33 6.85 6.77
N ASP A 27 6.02 7.03 5.64
CA ASP A 27 7.22 6.27 5.30
C ASP A 27 8.34 6.47 6.34
N PHE A 28 8.52 7.71 6.80
CA PHE A 28 9.51 8.05 7.81
C PHE A 28 9.14 7.48 9.17
N VAL A 29 7.85 7.52 9.53
CA VAL A 29 7.36 6.94 10.80
C VAL A 29 7.61 5.43 10.83
N ALA A 30 7.35 4.72 9.72
CA ALA A 30 7.59 3.28 9.61
C ALA A 30 9.07 2.92 9.74
N LEU A 31 9.95 3.70 9.10
CA LEU A 31 11.41 3.50 9.23
C LEU A 31 11.89 3.79 10.66
N LEU A 32 11.35 4.83 11.30
CA LEU A 32 11.70 5.18 12.69
C LEU A 32 11.26 4.08 13.67
N SER A 33 10.07 3.51 13.48
CA SER A 33 9.58 2.42 14.33
C SER A 33 10.40 1.14 14.16
N MET A 34 10.81 0.82 12.92
CA MET A 34 11.71 -0.30 12.64
C MET A 34 13.08 -0.07 13.30
N LEU A 35 13.64 1.14 13.18
CA LEU A 35 14.90 1.50 13.82
C LEU A 35 14.81 1.41 15.36
N ALA A 36 13.72 1.88 15.95
CA ALA A 36 13.49 1.80 17.39
C ALA A 36 13.48 0.35 17.89
N LEU A 37 12.77 -0.55 17.20
CA LEU A 37 12.73 -1.97 17.54
C LEU A 37 14.11 -2.63 17.45
N LEU A 38 14.88 -2.29 16.42
CA LEU A 38 16.23 -2.80 16.21
C LEU A 38 17.23 -2.28 17.26
N LEU A 39 17.15 -0.99 17.63
CA LEU A 39 17.98 -0.40 18.69
C LEU A 39 17.66 -0.97 20.07
N THR A 40 16.40 -1.34 20.32
CA THR A 40 16.01 -2.03 21.57
C THR A 40 16.41 -3.50 21.60
N GLY A 41 16.96 -4.05 20.51
CA GLY A 41 17.36 -5.46 20.43
C GLY A 41 16.20 -6.45 20.46
N ILE A 42 14.96 -5.98 20.28
CA ILE A 42 13.77 -6.84 20.24
C ILE A 42 13.73 -7.64 18.94
N ILE A 43 14.19 -7.03 17.85
CA ILE A 43 14.31 -7.67 16.54
C ILE A 43 15.75 -7.60 16.04
N THR A 44 16.16 -8.62 15.32
CA THR A 44 17.43 -8.68 14.61
C THR A 44 17.38 -7.88 13.30
N THR A 45 18.56 -7.56 12.74
CA THR A 45 18.66 -6.90 11.43
C THR A 45 18.02 -7.71 10.31
N GLU A 46 18.11 -9.03 10.37
CA GLU A 46 17.48 -9.93 9.40
C GLU A 46 15.96 -9.88 9.49
N GLU A 47 15.39 -9.88 10.70
CA GLU A 47 13.94 -9.74 10.90
C GLU A 47 13.43 -8.37 10.44
N ALA A 48 14.17 -7.30 10.71
CA ALA A 48 13.82 -5.96 10.23
C ALA A 48 13.82 -5.87 8.69
N LEU A 49 14.80 -6.49 8.02
CA LEU A 49 14.91 -6.51 6.56
C LEU A 49 13.94 -7.50 5.90
N SER A 50 13.47 -8.51 6.62
CA SER A 50 12.56 -9.54 6.09
C SER A 50 11.28 -8.95 5.49
N GLY A 51 10.81 -7.82 6.02
CA GLY A 51 9.66 -7.09 5.49
C GLY A 51 9.87 -6.53 4.08
N PHE A 52 11.09 -6.15 3.71
CA PHE A 52 11.42 -5.64 2.37
C PHE A 52 11.56 -6.75 1.33
N SER A 53 12.01 -7.93 1.76
CA SER A 53 12.10 -9.14 0.93
C SER A 53 10.76 -9.88 0.79
N ASN A 54 9.69 -9.34 1.38
CA ASN A 54 8.36 -9.94 1.30
C ASN A 54 7.85 -9.88 -0.14
N SER A 55 7.33 -11.01 -0.64
CA SER A 55 6.76 -11.15 -1.99
C SER A 55 5.76 -10.03 -2.32
N VAL A 56 4.93 -9.63 -1.34
CA VAL A 56 3.95 -8.56 -1.49
C VAL A 56 4.61 -7.21 -1.77
N VAL A 57 5.72 -6.89 -1.08
CA VAL A 57 6.44 -5.61 -1.27
C VAL A 57 7.08 -5.56 -2.66
N VAL A 58 7.74 -6.65 -3.07
CA VAL A 58 8.31 -6.77 -4.42
C VAL A 58 7.22 -6.68 -5.49
N MET A 59 6.06 -7.27 -5.24
CA MET A 59 4.92 -7.18 -6.15
C MET A 59 4.38 -5.76 -6.28
N ILE A 60 4.19 -5.04 -5.17
CA ILE A 60 3.74 -3.65 -5.19
C ILE A 60 4.72 -2.81 -6.02
N ALA A 61 6.04 -3.02 -5.86
CA ALA A 61 7.04 -2.37 -6.69
C ALA A 61 6.87 -2.71 -8.18
N GLY A 62 6.62 -3.98 -8.52
CA GLY A 62 6.30 -4.41 -9.89
C GLY A 62 5.02 -3.77 -10.43
N LEU A 63 3.97 -3.66 -9.61
CA LEU A 63 2.71 -3.00 -9.98
C LEU A 63 2.92 -1.52 -10.29
N PHE A 64 3.81 -0.83 -9.56
CA PHE A 64 4.17 0.55 -9.91
C PHE A 64 4.86 0.65 -11.27
N VAL A 65 5.76 -0.29 -11.61
CA VAL A 65 6.42 -0.33 -12.93
C VAL A 65 5.40 -0.61 -14.04
N VAL A 66 4.54 -1.63 -13.86
CA VAL A 66 3.47 -1.97 -14.81
C VAL A 66 2.49 -0.82 -14.98
N GLY A 67 2.05 -0.21 -13.88
CA GLY A 67 1.18 0.96 -13.87
C GLY A 67 1.78 2.12 -14.68
N ALA A 68 3.06 2.44 -14.46
CA ALA A 68 3.77 3.44 -15.24
C ALA A 68 3.84 3.09 -16.75
N GLY A 69 4.02 1.81 -17.09
CA GLY A 69 3.96 1.32 -18.46
C GLY A 69 2.58 1.51 -19.10
N ILE A 70 1.50 1.24 -18.37
CA ILE A 70 0.12 1.43 -18.83
C ILE A 70 -0.17 2.91 -19.11
N PHE A 71 0.31 3.82 -18.25
CA PHE A 71 0.18 5.26 -18.48
C PHE A 71 1.01 5.73 -19.69
N ARG A 72 2.24 5.25 -19.84
CA ARG A 72 3.13 5.63 -20.96
C ARG A 72 2.65 5.13 -22.32
N THR A 73 2.03 3.95 -22.37
CA THR A 73 1.48 3.36 -23.61
C THR A 73 0.14 3.95 -24.03
N GLY A 74 -0.49 4.76 -23.18
CA GLY A 74 -1.82 5.32 -23.43
C GLY A 74 -2.96 4.31 -23.25
N LEU A 75 -2.66 3.08 -22.79
CA LEU A 75 -3.66 2.06 -22.48
C LEU A 75 -4.67 2.55 -21.44
N ALA A 76 -4.21 3.32 -20.44
CA ALA A 76 -5.09 3.97 -19.47
C ALA A 76 -6.13 4.87 -20.15
N SER A 77 -5.70 5.69 -21.12
CA SER A 77 -6.57 6.60 -21.86
C SER A 77 -7.57 5.85 -22.74
N MET A 78 -7.13 4.76 -23.39
CA MET A 78 -8.03 3.90 -24.18
C MET A 78 -9.11 3.25 -23.29
N ALA A 79 -8.72 2.71 -22.13
CA ALA A 79 -9.64 2.12 -21.17
C ALA A 79 -10.66 3.16 -20.66
N ALA A 80 -10.20 4.36 -20.30
CA ALA A 80 -11.08 5.46 -19.87
C ALA A 80 -12.12 5.81 -20.95
N GLN A 81 -11.73 5.91 -22.22
CA GLN A 81 -12.65 6.18 -23.32
C GLN A 81 -13.69 5.06 -23.52
N LEU A 82 -13.31 3.79 -23.35
CA LEU A 82 -14.24 2.66 -23.42
C LEU A 82 -15.29 2.75 -22.31
N ILE A 83 -14.88 3.10 -21.08
CA ILE A 83 -15.78 3.25 -19.93
C ILE A 83 -16.77 4.40 -20.18
N VAL A 84 -16.29 5.54 -20.69
CA VAL A 84 -17.14 6.70 -21.04
C VAL A 84 -18.15 6.34 -22.12
N LYS A 85 -17.75 5.62 -23.17
CA LYS A 85 -18.66 5.14 -24.22
C LYS A 85 -19.74 4.21 -23.65
N LEU A 86 -19.38 3.33 -22.71
CA LEU A 86 -20.32 2.41 -22.07
C LEU A 86 -21.36 3.13 -21.19
N ALA A 87 -20.99 4.27 -20.61
CA ALA A 87 -21.87 5.08 -19.76
C ALA A 87 -22.96 5.86 -20.53
N ARG A 88 -22.81 6.02 -21.86
CA ARG A 88 -23.79 6.68 -22.77
C ARG A 88 -24.29 8.05 -22.26
N GLY A 89 -23.41 8.85 -21.65
CA GLY A 89 -23.69 10.22 -21.22
C GLY A 89 -24.37 10.39 -19.85
N SER A 90 -24.62 9.29 -19.11
CA SER A 90 -25.14 9.37 -17.73
C SER A 90 -24.01 9.29 -16.71
N GLU A 91 -23.89 10.31 -15.86
CA GLU A 91 -22.89 10.35 -14.77
C GLU A 91 -23.07 9.19 -13.79
N ALA A 92 -24.31 8.89 -13.38
CA ALA A 92 -24.62 7.80 -12.47
C ALA A 92 -24.17 6.44 -13.05
N ARG A 93 -24.38 6.23 -14.35
CA ARG A 93 -23.97 4.99 -15.03
C ARG A 93 -22.45 4.90 -15.22
N LEU A 94 -21.76 6.05 -15.37
CA LEU A 94 -20.31 6.12 -15.43
C LEU A 94 -19.66 5.79 -14.08
N LEU A 95 -20.16 6.37 -13.00
CA LEU A 95 -19.70 6.05 -11.65
C LEU A 95 -19.94 4.57 -11.34
N PHE A 96 -21.14 4.06 -11.65
CA PHE A 96 -21.46 2.66 -11.41
C PHE A 96 -20.60 1.69 -12.22
N SER A 97 -20.34 1.97 -13.50
CA SER A 97 -19.47 1.13 -14.34
C SER A 97 -18.02 1.18 -13.86
N LEU A 98 -17.52 2.35 -13.47
CA LEU A 98 -16.20 2.51 -12.85
C LEU A 98 -16.11 1.69 -11.55
N MET A 99 -17.11 1.80 -10.67
CA MET A 99 -17.14 1.05 -9.41
C MET A 99 -17.11 -0.46 -9.65
N ILE A 100 -17.91 -0.97 -10.60
CA ILE A 100 -17.88 -2.40 -10.97
C ILE A 100 -16.49 -2.81 -11.45
N ILE A 101 -15.88 -2.04 -12.35
CA ILE A 101 -14.56 -2.35 -12.89
C ILE A 101 -13.51 -2.39 -11.79
N VAL A 102 -13.51 -1.41 -10.88
CA VAL A 102 -12.57 -1.37 -9.74
C VAL A 102 -12.81 -2.55 -8.80
N VAL A 103 -14.06 -2.86 -8.46
CA VAL A 103 -14.42 -3.98 -7.58
C VAL A 103 -14.03 -5.33 -8.20
N VAL A 104 -14.06 -5.48 -9.51
CA VAL A 104 -13.63 -6.73 -10.17
C VAL A 104 -12.11 -6.78 -10.32
N LEU A 105 -11.48 -5.68 -10.71
CA LEU A 105 -10.06 -5.66 -11.06
C LEU A 105 -9.15 -5.66 -9.82
N VAL A 106 -9.47 -4.89 -8.79
CA VAL A 106 -8.62 -4.74 -7.60
C VAL A 106 -8.42 -6.07 -6.85
N PRO A 107 -9.46 -6.88 -6.59
CA PRO A 107 -9.28 -8.18 -5.94
C PRO A 107 -8.46 -9.17 -6.77
N VAL A 108 -8.55 -9.12 -8.10
CA VAL A 108 -7.73 -9.97 -8.98
C VAL A 108 -6.25 -9.61 -8.82
N VAL A 109 -5.93 -8.31 -8.77
CA VAL A 109 -4.55 -7.84 -8.53
C VAL A 109 -4.07 -8.24 -7.14
N ILE A 110 -4.92 -8.11 -6.10
CA ILE A 110 -4.56 -8.48 -4.73
C ILE A 110 -4.43 -10.00 -4.57
N SER A 111 -5.28 -10.81 -5.21
CA SER A 111 -5.22 -12.27 -5.13
C SER A 111 -4.01 -12.87 -5.83
N MET A 112 -3.36 -12.13 -6.72
CA MET A 112 -2.08 -12.52 -7.30
C MET A 112 -0.90 -12.24 -6.35
N ALA A 113 -1.08 -11.38 -5.34
CA ALA A 113 -0.09 -10.95 -4.34
C ALA A 113 0.09 -11.92 -3.17
#